data_AF-A0A2S1SVI2-F1
#
_entry.id   AF-A0A2S1SVI2-F1
#
_cell.length_a   1.000
_cell.length_b   1.000
_cell.length_c   1.000
_cell.angle_alpha   90.00
_cell.angle_beta   90.00
_cell.angle_gamma   90.00
#
_symmetry.space_group_name_H-M   'P 1'
#
loop_
_entity.id
_entity.type
_entity.pdbx_description
1 polymer ?
#
loop_
_entity_poly.entity_id
_entity_poly.type
_entity_poly.pdbx_seq_one_letter_code
_entity_poly.pdbx_strand_id
1 'polypeptide(L)' 'MKLADVLDELGMSRAAFYRMRARGKAPRYIKLPNGQLRFRRREFDAWLESCEEPVH' A
#
# COMPACT_ATOMS: atom_id res chain seq x y z
N MET A 1 6.97 -2.36 7.35
CA MET A 1 7.47 -1.60 6.19
C MET A 1 7.06 -0.13 6.31
N LYS A 2 7.93 0.77 5.86
CA LYS A 2 7.64 2.21 5.72
C LYS A 2 6.92 2.45 4.40
N LEU A 3 6.35 3.64 4.22
CA LEU A 3 5.78 4.03 2.93
C LEU A 3 6.80 3.92 1.78
N ALA A 4 8.06 4.30 2.01
CA ALA A 4 9.11 4.19 0.99
C ALA A 4 9.26 2.76 0.47
N ASP A 5 9.44 1.78 1.35
CA ASP A 5 9.54 0.36 0.99
C ASP A 5 8.34 -0.11 0.13
N VAL A 6 7.11 0.32 0.48
CA VAL A 6 5.91 -0.03 -0.29
C VAL A 6 5.90 0.63 -1.68
N LEU A 7 6.35 1.89 -1.79
CA LEU A 7 6.45 2.58 -3.06
C LEU A 7 7.49 1.94 -3.98
N ASP A 8 8.62 1.53 -3.42
CA ASP A 8 9.70 0.86 -4.14
C ASP A 8 9.24 -0.51 -4.64
N GLU A 9 8.55 -1.31 -3.80
CA GLU A 9 8.01 -2.61 -4.22
C GLU A 9 6.91 -2.50 -5.28
N LEU A 10 6.04 -1.48 -5.19
CA LEU A 10 5.02 -1.24 -6.20
C LEU A 10 5.56 -0.56 -7.47
N GLY A 11 6.83 -0.12 -7.46
CA GLY A 11 7.40 0.68 -8.54
C GLY A 11 6.61 1.97 -8.82
N MET A 12 5.97 2.56 -7.79
CA MET A 12 5.03 3.68 -7.97
C MET A 12 5.47 4.94 -7.22
N SER A 13 5.18 6.10 -7.81
CA SER A 13 5.44 7.37 -7.13
C SER A 13 4.49 7.59 -5.94
N ARG A 14 4.96 8.35 -4.94
CA ARG A 14 4.17 8.74 -3.77
C ARG A 14 2.84 9.42 -4.13
N ALA A 15 2.83 10.23 -5.19
CA ALA A 15 1.62 10.88 -5.69
C ALA A 15 0.60 9.87 -6.23
N ALA A 16 1.07 8.86 -6.96
CA ALA A 16 0.21 7.78 -7.45
C ALA A 16 -0.39 6.97 -6.28
N PHE A 17 0.41 6.68 -5.25
CA PHE A 17 -0.10 6.04 -4.03
C PHE A 17 -1.18 6.87 -3.34
N TYR A 18 -1.00 8.19 -3.18
CA TYR A 18 -2.04 9.02 -2.58
C TYR A 18 -3.31 9.11 -3.43
N ARG A 19 -3.21 9.10 -4.76
CA ARG A 19 -4.39 8.99 -5.64
C ARG A 19 -5.11 7.66 -5.45
N MET A 20 -4.37 6.56 -5.37
CA MET A 20 -4.92 5.22 -5.09
C MET A 20 -5.60 5.18 -3.71
N ARG A 21 -4.97 5.77 -2.70
CA ARG A 21 -5.54 5.91 -1.35
C ARG A 21 -6.82 6.75 -1.34
N ALA A 22 -6.86 7.86 -2.08
CA ALA A 22 -8.07 8.68 -2.20
C ALA A 22 -9.23 7.91 -2.84
N ARG A 23 -8.93 6.92 -3.69
CA ARG A 23 -9.91 6.00 -4.28
C ARG A 23 -10.27 4.81 -3.38
N GLY A 24 -9.71 4.72 -2.16
CA GLY A 24 -9.95 3.60 -1.24
C GLY A 24 -9.25 2.29 -1.63
N LYS A 25 -8.32 2.33 -2.59
CA LYS A 25 -7.62 1.14 -3.11
C LYS A 25 -6.26 0.87 -2.45
N ALA A 26 -5.94 1.55 -1.35
CA ALA A 26 -4.64 1.39 -0.70
C ALA A 26 -4.65 0.23 0.32
N PRO A 27 -3.50 -0.44 0.53
CA PRO A 27 -3.36 -1.48 1.55
C PRO A 27 -3.60 -0.92 2.96
N ARG A 28 -3.93 -1.80 3.91
CA ARG A 28 -4.11 -1.38 5.31
C ARG A 28 -2.81 -0.83 5.87
N TYR A 29 -2.93 0.30 6.57
CA TYR A 29 -1.80 0.98 7.18
C TYR A 29 -2.14 1.43 8.59
N ILE A 30 -1.09 1.57 9.41
CA ILE A 30 -1.15 2.11 10.76
C ILE A 30 -0.54 3.51 10.69
N LYS A 31 -1.33 4.51 11.09
CA LYS A 31 -0.82 5.87 11.28
C LYS A 31 -0.19 5.94 12.67
N LEU A 32 1.11 6.20 12.71
CA LEU A 32 1.84 6.36 13.97
C LEU A 32 1.63 7.78 14.54
N PRO A 33 1.83 7.98 15.86
CA PRO A 33 1.72 9.30 16.48
C PRO A 33 2.67 10.34 15.88
N ASN A 34 3.82 9.91 15.35
CA ASN A 34 4.79 10.76 14.66
C ASN A 34 4.40 11.13 13.21
N GLY A 35 3.18 10.78 12.77
CA GLY A 35 2.68 11.08 11.42
C GLY A 35 3.17 10.12 10.32
N GLN A 36 4.05 9.17 10.63
CA GLN A 36 4.51 8.18 9.67
C GLN A 36 3.47 7.08 9.44
N LEU A 37 3.44 6.56 8.21
CA LEU A 37 2.62 5.40 7.85
C LEU A 37 3.45 4.12 7.96
N ARG A 38 2.90 3.13 8.65
CA ARG A 38 3.50 1.81 8.81
C ARG A 38 2.60 0.76 8.16
N PHE A 39 3.19 -0.07 7.33
CA PHE A 39 2.52 -1.18 6.65
C PHE A 39 3.03 -2.49 7.25
N ARG A 40 2.12 -3.42 7.54
CA ARG A 40 2.49 -4.79 7.91
C ARG A 40 2.68 -5.58 6.62
N ARG A 41 3.71 -6.43 6.55
CA ARG A 41 4.01 -7.22 5.34
C ARG A 41 2.81 -8.09 4.93
N ARG A 42 2.26 -8.84 5.88
CA ARG A 42 1.05 -9.66 5.69
C ARG A 42 -0.16 -8.88 5.13
N GLU A 43 -0.37 -7.64 5.58
CA GLU A 43 -1.50 -6.82 5.09
C GLU A 43 -1.26 -6.30 3.68
N PHE A 44 0.00 -6.07 3.33
CA PHE A 44 0.39 -5.69 1.98
C PHE A 44 0.26 -6.88 1.02
N ASP A 45 0.74 -8.06 1.41
CA ASP A 45 0.62 -9.28 0.61
C ASP A 45 -0.86 -9.67 0.40
N ALA A 46 -1.68 -9.65 1.46
CA ALA A 46 -3.13 -9.91 1.35
C ALA A 46 -3.85 -8.89 0.44
N TRP A 47 -3.37 -7.64 0.42
CA TRP A 47 -3.89 -6.64 -0.49
C TRP A 47 -3.46 -6.92 -1.95
N LEU A 48 -2.23 -7.37 -2.18
CA LEU A 48 -1.78 -7.80 -3.51
C LEU A 48 -2.62 -8.97 -4.03
N GLU A 49 -2.86 -9.98 -3.20
CA GLU A 49 -3.76 -11.11 -3.50
C GLU A 49 -5.18 -10.60 -3.85
N SER A 50 -5.70 -9.62 -3.11
CA SER A 50 -7.02 -9.03 -3.43
C SER A 50 -7.06 -8.21 -4.72
N CYS A 51 -5.89 -7.77 -5.23
CA CYS A 51 -5.76 -7.07 -6.50
C CYS A 51 -5.44 -8.01 -7.67
N GLU A 52 -5.15 -9.28 -7.39
CA GLU A 52 -4.87 -10.27 -8.42
C GLU A 52 -6.16 -10.51 -9.23
N GLU A 53 -6.11 -10.15 -10.51
CA GLU A 53 -7.20 -10.48 -11.42
C GLU A 53 -7.18 -11.98 -11.70
N PRO A 54 -8.34 -12.66 -11.66
CA PRO A 54 -8.41 -14.07 -12.00
C PRO A 54 -7.95 -14.26 -13.44
N VAL A 55 -6.88 -15.03 -13.62
CA VAL A 55 -6.40 -15.42 -14.94
C VAL A 55 -7.50 -16.26 -15.60
N HIS A 56 -8.07 -15.76 -16.69
CA HIS A 56 -9.07 -16.45 -17.50
C HIS A 56 -8.43 -17.10 -18.72
#